data_AF-A0A2M7XLL6-F1
#
_entry.id   AF-A0A2M7XLL6-F1
#
_cell.length_a   1.000
_cell.length_b   1.000
_cell.length_c   1.000
_cell.angle_alpha   90.00
_cell.angle_beta   90.00
_cell.angle_gamma   90.00
#
_symmetry.space_group_name_H-M   'P 1'
#
loop_
_entity.id
_entity.type
_entity.pdbx_description
1 polymer ?
#
loop_
_entity_poly.entity_id
_entity_poly.type
_entity_poly.pdbx_seq_one_letter_code
_entity_poly.pdbx_strand_id
1 'polypeptide(L)'
;MAEENTTSQPVKNQNPVIVFLIFIIVIGLLALAFFFGLKYRQIPGEVVPSPQPTPTPEEAAPTPTVDESGLIKQAVFKKTGLDATQAEVSINKNTGQHATGNIKEFEAVGGAYWLAAKTTEGWVCVYDGQSQPTCEQIAPYNFPKDMVPECLDENGQVVER
;
A
#
# COMPACT_ATOMS: atom_id res chain seq x y z
N MET A 1 -68.46 22.24 -32.70
CA MET A 1 -68.11 21.17 -31.75
C MET A 1 -66.77 20.65 -32.20
N ALA A 2 -65.71 20.97 -31.47
CA ALA A 2 -64.34 20.58 -31.78
C ALA A 2 -63.97 19.43 -30.86
N GLU A 3 -63.58 18.29 -31.43
CA GLU A 3 -62.98 17.20 -30.68
C GLU A 3 -61.49 17.15 -31.04
N GLU A 4 -60.67 17.61 -30.11
CA GLU A 4 -59.24 17.30 -30.08
C GLU A 4 -59.09 15.81 -29.73
N ASN A 5 -58.37 15.06 -30.56
CA ASN A 5 -57.92 13.73 -30.16
C ASN A 5 -56.42 13.56 -30.42
N THR A 6 -55.69 13.96 -29.38
CA THR A 6 -54.42 13.44 -28.87
C THR A 6 -53.65 12.47 -29.78
N THR A 7 -52.59 12.98 -30.39
CA THR A 7 -51.55 12.15 -31.02
C THR A 7 -50.69 11.49 -29.94
N SER A 8 -50.92 10.21 -29.65
CA SER A 8 -49.99 9.38 -28.88
C SER A 8 -48.79 8.99 -29.74
N GLN A 9 -47.63 9.57 -29.44
CA GLN A 9 -46.36 9.14 -30.05
C GLN A 9 -46.03 7.68 -29.64
N PRO A 10 -45.53 6.84 -30.55
CA PRO A 10 -45.18 5.46 -30.24
C PRO A 10 -43.94 5.41 -29.34
N VAL A 11 -44.09 4.84 -28.15
CA VAL A 11 -42.95 4.48 -27.30
C VAL A 11 -42.21 3.35 -27.98
N LYS A 12 -41.09 3.69 -28.63
CA LYS A 12 -40.15 2.73 -29.24
C LYS A 12 -39.69 1.77 -28.14
N ASN A 13 -40.04 0.49 -28.27
CA ASN A 13 -39.71 -0.57 -27.31
C ASN A 13 -38.18 -0.63 -27.12
N GLN A 14 -37.69 0.02 -26.06
CA GLN A 14 -36.27 0.03 -25.74
C GLN A 14 -35.92 -1.28 -25.04
N ASN A 15 -34.97 -2.01 -25.62
CA ASN A 15 -34.47 -3.27 -25.09
C ASN A 15 -33.98 -3.04 -23.64
N PRO A 16 -34.51 -3.75 -22.62
CA PRO A 16 -34.20 -3.48 -21.21
C PRO A 16 -32.69 -3.57 -20.91
N VAL A 17 -31.95 -4.36 -21.70
CA VAL A 17 -30.48 -4.43 -21.64
C VAL A 17 -29.82 -3.10 -22.01
N ILE A 18 -30.34 -2.39 -23.02
CA ILE A 18 -29.79 -1.09 -23.46
C ILE A 18 -30.04 -0.02 -22.39
N VAL A 19 -31.23 -0.03 -21.76
CA VAL A 19 -31.54 0.89 -20.65
C VAL A 19 -30.62 0.64 -19.46
N PHE A 20 -30.36 -0.62 -19.13
CA PHE A 20 -29.45 -1.01 -18.05
C PHE A 20 -28.00 -0.58 -18.32
N LEU A 21 -27.50 -0.75 -19.55
CA LEU A 21 -26.16 -0.30 -19.94
C LEU A 21 -26.00 1.22 -19.86
N ILE A 22 -27.01 1.99 -20.29
CA ILE A 22 -26.99 3.46 -20.18
C ILE A 22 -26.93 3.87 -18.71
N PHE A 23 -27.70 3.20 -17.84
CA PHE A 23 -27.73 3.51 -16.41
C PHE A 23 -26.37 3.27 -15.73
N ILE A 24 -25.69 2.17 -16.07
CA ILE A 24 -24.33 1.87 -15.56
C ILE A 24 -23.32 2.92 -16.04
N ILE A 25 -23.39 3.36 -17.30
CA ILE A 25 -22.50 4.38 -17.83
C ILE A 25 -22.72 5.72 -17.11
N VAL A 26 -23.98 6.12 -16.91
CA VAL A 26 -24.31 7.38 -16.22
C VAL A 26 -23.84 7.34 -14.75
N ILE A 27 -24.07 6.24 -14.03
CA ILE A 27 -23.58 6.08 -12.66
C ILE A 27 -22.05 6.09 -12.61
N GLY A 28 -21.38 5.42 -13.55
CA GLY A 28 -19.92 5.42 -13.65
C GLY A 28 -19.34 6.81 -13.88
N LEU A 29 -19.95 7.62 -14.75
CA LEU A 29 -19.54 9.00 -15.00
C LEU A 29 -19.77 9.91 -13.78
N LEU A 30 -20.88 9.73 -13.07
CA LEU A 30 -21.17 10.48 -11.83
C LEU A 30 -20.20 10.10 -10.71
N ALA A 31 -19.88 8.82 -10.55
CA ALA A 31 -18.91 8.34 -9.56
C ALA A 31 -17.49 8.85 -9.87
N LEU A 32 -17.08 8.84 -11.14
CA LEU A 32 -15.80 9.39 -11.60
C LEU A 32 -15.70 10.89 -11.30
N ALA A 33 -16.74 11.67 -11.65
CA ALA A 33 -16.79 13.10 -11.39
C ALA A 33 -16.75 13.41 -9.88
N PHE A 34 -17.39 12.60 -9.04
CA PHE A 34 -17.35 12.73 -7.58
C PHE A 34 -15.96 12.40 -7.01
N PHE A 35 -15.33 11.32 -7.50
CA PHE A 35 -13.99 10.90 -7.06
C PHE A 35 -12.91 11.90 -7.46
N PHE A 36 -13.00 12.47 -8.67
CA PHE A 36 -12.10 13.54 -9.11
C PHE A 36 -12.44 14.90 -8.49
N GLY A 37 -13.71 15.21 -8.24
CA GLY A 37 -14.14 16.45 -7.60
C GLY A 37 -13.71 16.59 -6.14
N LEU A 38 -13.66 15.48 -5.39
CA LEU A 38 -13.15 15.48 -4.01
C LEU A 38 -11.62 15.67 -3.90
N LYS A 39 -10.87 15.37 -4.98
CA LYS A 39 -9.40 15.48 -5.00
C LYS A 39 -8.90 16.88 -5.43
N TYR A 40 -9.77 17.77 -5.91
CA TYR A 40 -9.39 19.09 -6.47
C TYR A 40 -9.87 20.30 -5.65
N ARG A 41 -10.14 20.15 -4.36
CA ARG A 41 -10.26 21.31 -3.46
C ARG A 41 -8.87 21.75 -2.97
N GLN A 42 -8.00 22.14 -3.91
CA GLN A 42 -6.82 22.94 -3.56
C GLN A 42 -7.31 24.36 -3.25
N ILE A 43 -7.09 24.76 -2.00
CA ILE A 43 -7.33 26.12 -1.53
C ILE A 43 -6.25 27.01 -2.19
N PRO A 44 -6.61 28.08 -2.92
CA PRO A 44 -5.63 29.03 -3.41
C PRO A 44 -5.02 29.77 -2.21
N GLY A 45 -3.69 29.84 -2.19
CA GLY A 45 -2.91 30.23 -1.04
C GLY A 45 -3.23 31.60 -0.46
N GLU A 46 -3.17 31.67 0.86
CA GLU A 46 -2.94 32.90 1.60
C GLU A 46 -1.61 32.74 2.34
N VAL A 47 -0.61 33.46 1.86
CA VAL A 47 0.74 33.47 2.42
C VAL A 47 0.72 34.36 3.66
N VAL A 48 0.49 33.77 4.84
CA VAL A 48 0.68 34.45 6.11
C VAL A 48 2.12 34.15 6.59
N PRO A 49 2.99 35.16 6.78
CA PRO A 49 4.31 34.92 7.33
C PRO A 49 4.16 34.54 8.82
N SER A 50 4.37 33.26 9.13
CA SER A 50 4.45 32.78 10.50
C SER A 50 5.84 33.08 11.07
N PRO A 51 5.96 33.62 12.30
CA PRO A 51 7.25 33.88 12.92
C PRO A 51 8.00 32.56 13.20
N GLN A 52 9.24 32.55 12.74
CA GLN A 52 10.23 31.49 12.86
C GLN A 52 10.41 31.03 14.31
N PRO A 53 10.19 29.74 14.67
CA PRO A 53 10.67 29.22 15.94
C PRO A 53 12.18 28.98 15.86
N THR A 54 12.87 29.48 16.89
CA THR A 54 14.27 29.25 17.25
C THR A 54 14.70 27.79 17.05
N PRO A 55 15.91 27.51 16.54
CA PRO A 55 16.42 26.14 16.39
C PRO A 55 16.62 25.50 17.77
N THR A 56 15.69 24.63 18.15
CA THR A 56 15.96 23.57 19.13
C THR A 56 17.01 22.66 18.51
N PRO A 57 18.08 22.27 19.23
CA PRO A 57 19.03 21.27 18.74
C PRO A 57 18.28 19.99 18.38
N GLU A 58 18.12 19.78 17.07
CA GLU A 58 17.78 18.50 16.49
C GLU A 58 18.95 17.58 16.83
N GLU A 59 18.75 16.80 17.87
CA GLU A 59 19.60 15.69 18.24
C GLU A 59 19.79 14.82 17.00
N ALA A 60 21.01 14.86 16.47
CA ALA A 60 21.39 14.25 15.21
C ALA A 60 20.98 12.76 15.18
N ALA A 61 19.94 12.43 14.40
CA ALA A 61 19.71 11.07 13.98
C ALA A 61 20.95 10.60 13.18
N PRO A 62 21.66 9.55 13.61
CA PRO A 62 22.92 9.19 12.99
C PRO A 62 22.71 8.54 11.62
N THR A 63 23.33 9.19 10.63
CA THR A 63 24.21 8.58 9.61
C THR A 63 23.55 8.06 8.32
N PRO A 64 24.13 8.39 7.13
CA PRO A 64 23.63 7.95 5.85
C PRO A 64 23.77 6.43 5.68
N THR A 65 22.62 5.81 5.50
CA THR A 65 22.40 4.46 4.96
C THR A 65 23.19 4.33 3.66
N VAL A 66 24.22 3.46 3.61
CA VAL A 66 24.74 2.97 2.33
C VAL A 66 23.55 2.41 1.56
N ASP A 67 23.31 2.89 0.35
CA ASP A 67 22.16 2.49 -0.47
C ASP A 67 22.28 1.02 -0.91
N GLU A 68 21.96 0.12 0.02
CA GLU A 68 21.90 -1.34 -0.19
C GLU A 68 20.48 -1.78 -0.58
N SER A 69 19.61 -0.84 -0.98
CA SER A 69 18.21 -1.11 -1.30
C SER A 69 18.06 -2.20 -2.38
N GLY A 70 18.94 -2.20 -3.38
CA GLY A 70 18.98 -3.24 -4.42
C GLY A 70 19.23 -4.64 -3.87
N LEU A 71 20.16 -4.78 -2.91
CA LEU A 71 20.49 -6.07 -2.29
C LEU A 71 19.35 -6.56 -1.38
N ILE A 72 18.70 -5.66 -0.65
CA ILE A 72 17.52 -5.97 0.17
C ILE A 72 16.39 -6.48 -0.72
N LYS A 73 16.06 -5.76 -1.81
CA LYS A 73 15.02 -6.17 -2.75
C LYS A 73 15.33 -7.52 -3.39
N GLN A 74 16.59 -7.75 -3.76
CA GLN A 74 17.03 -9.03 -4.30
C GLN A 74 16.80 -10.18 -3.30
N ALA A 75 17.09 -9.97 -2.01
CA ALA A 75 16.86 -10.98 -0.98
C ALA A 75 15.37 -11.32 -0.82
N VAL A 76 14.49 -10.32 -0.90
CA VAL A 76 13.03 -10.50 -0.83
C VAL A 76 12.52 -11.27 -2.05
N PHE A 77 12.96 -10.90 -3.26
CA PHE A 77 12.61 -11.63 -4.49
C PHE A 77 13.10 -13.08 -4.46
N LYS A 78 14.33 -13.33 -3.98
CA LYS A 78 14.87 -14.68 -3.84
C LYS A 78 14.01 -15.56 -2.91
N LYS A 79 13.49 -14.99 -1.83
CA LYS A 79 12.66 -15.70 -0.85
C LYS A 79 11.28 -16.04 -1.40
N THR A 80 10.65 -15.09 -2.07
CA THR A 80 9.28 -15.20 -2.60
C THR A 80 9.21 -15.96 -3.92
N GLY A 81 10.32 -16.04 -4.67
CA GLY A 81 10.36 -16.61 -6.02
C GLY A 81 9.79 -15.67 -7.09
N LEU A 82 9.50 -14.42 -6.73
CA LEU A 82 9.01 -13.38 -7.63
C LEU A 82 10.17 -12.56 -8.20
N ASP A 83 9.87 -11.73 -9.19
CA ASP A 83 10.78 -10.70 -9.70
C ASP A 83 10.10 -9.34 -9.91
N ALA A 84 10.88 -8.35 -10.35
CA ALA A 84 10.42 -6.98 -10.56
C ALA A 84 9.36 -6.82 -11.67
N THR A 85 9.14 -7.83 -12.50
CA THR A 85 8.05 -7.86 -13.50
C THR A 85 6.74 -8.39 -12.93
N GLN A 86 6.80 -9.10 -11.80
CA GLN A 86 5.65 -9.73 -11.15
C GLN A 86 5.21 -8.99 -9.89
N ALA A 87 6.13 -8.33 -9.20
CA ALA A 87 5.85 -7.65 -7.94
C ALA A 87 6.71 -6.41 -7.69
N GLU A 88 6.18 -5.51 -6.87
CA GLU A 88 6.89 -4.36 -6.34
C GLU A 88 7.28 -4.57 -4.88
N VAL A 89 8.55 -4.35 -4.56
CA VAL A 89 9.08 -4.37 -3.19
C VAL A 89 9.35 -2.94 -2.72
N SER A 90 8.70 -2.56 -1.63
CA SER A 90 8.85 -1.29 -0.93
C SER A 90 9.58 -1.49 0.40
N ILE A 91 10.54 -0.63 0.71
CA ILE A 91 11.29 -0.65 1.98
C ILE A 91 10.72 0.45 2.87
N ASN A 92 10.20 0.08 4.05
CA ASN A 92 9.59 1.00 5.00
C ASN A 92 10.58 1.47 6.06
N LYS A 93 11.46 0.57 6.52
CA LYS A 93 12.51 0.88 7.52
C LYS A 93 13.76 0.09 7.21
N ASN A 94 14.92 0.73 7.35
CA ASN A 94 16.23 0.12 7.22
C ASN A 94 17.17 0.72 8.28
N THR A 95 17.75 -0.12 9.13
CA THR A 95 18.68 0.28 10.20
C THR A 95 20.14 0.01 9.84
N GLY A 96 20.42 -0.45 8.61
CA GLY A 96 21.73 -0.94 8.17
C GLY A 96 22.02 -2.39 8.59
N GLN A 97 21.27 -2.94 9.54
CA GLN A 97 21.34 -4.34 9.98
C GLN A 97 20.04 -5.11 9.76
N HIS A 98 18.90 -4.41 9.85
CA HIS A 98 17.57 -4.98 9.63
C HIS A 98 16.79 -4.08 8.67
N ALA A 99 15.95 -4.69 7.86
CA ALA A 99 15.04 -3.98 6.99
C ALA A 99 13.65 -4.61 7.04
N THR A 100 12.63 -3.80 6.80
CA THR A 100 11.24 -4.22 6.75
C THR A 100 10.54 -3.50 5.62
N GLY A 101 9.46 -4.10 5.13
CA GLY A 101 8.57 -3.40 4.23
C GLY A 101 7.48 -4.28 3.69
N ASN A 102 6.98 -3.90 2.51
CA ASN A 102 5.87 -4.59 1.88
C ASN A 102 6.26 -5.08 0.49
N ILE A 103 5.68 -6.20 0.07
CA ILE A 103 5.70 -6.69 -1.30
C ILE A 103 4.26 -6.75 -1.81
N LYS A 104 4.07 -6.31 -3.06
CA LYS A 104 2.78 -6.38 -3.75
C LYS A 104 2.97 -7.00 -5.11
N GLU A 105 2.39 -8.18 -5.31
CA GLU A 105 2.25 -8.78 -6.63
C GLU A 105 1.25 -7.97 -7.47
N PHE A 106 1.56 -7.77 -8.75
CA PHE A 106 0.75 -6.92 -9.62
C PHE A 106 -0.63 -7.52 -9.92
N GLU A 107 -0.73 -8.85 -9.96
CA GLU A 107 -1.98 -9.56 -10.23
C GLU A 107 -2.76 -9.90 -8.95
N ALA A 108 -2.16 -9.73 -7.77
CA ALA A 108 -2.82 -10.00 -6.49
C ALA A 108 -3.60 -8.79 -5.98
N VAL A 109 -4.72 -9.06 -5.29
CA VAL A 109 -5.54 -8.03 -4.63
C VAL A 109 -4.93 -7.58 -3.29
N GLY A 110 -3.99 -8.36 -2.74
CA GLY A 110 -3.33 -8.11 -1.45
C GLY A 110 -1.82 -7.87 -1.58
N GLY A 111 -1.21 -7.50 -0.46
CA GLY A 111 0.24 -7.46 -0.28
C GLY A 111 0.66 -8.26 0.93
N ALA A 112 1.95 -8.49 1.07
CA ALA A 112 2.55 -9.14 2.23
C ALA A 112 3.60 -8.23 2.86
N TYR A 113 3.78 -8.40 4.16
CA TYR A 113 4.89 -7.82 4.89
C TYR A 113 6.13 -8.70 4.75
N TRP A 114 7.32 -8.12 4.84
CA TRP A 114 8.57 -8.88 4.87
C TRP A 114 9.56 -8.32 5.91
N LEU A 115 10.42 -9.22 6.38
CA LEU A 115 11.56 -8.97 7.27
C LEU A 115 12.85 -9.38 6.59
N ALA A 116 13.87 -8.53 6.61
CA ALA A 116 15.20 -8.87 6.14
C ALA A 116 16.26 -8.50 7.19
N ALA A 117 17.32 -9.31 7.25
CA ALA A 117 18.46 -9.10 8.12
C ALA A 117 19.76 -9.21 7.33
N LYS A 118 20.75 -8.43 7.73
CA LYS A 118 22.10 -8.48 7.18
C LYS A 118 22.91 -9.53 7.94
N THR A 119 23.50 -10.46 7.20
CA THR A 119 24.41 -11.49 7.72
C THR A 119 25.81 -11.27 7.16
N THR A 120 26.75 -12.14 7.52
CA THR A 120 28.10 -12.17 6.94
C THR A 120 28.09 -12.48 5.44
N GLU A 121 27.03 -13.10 4.93
CA GLU A 121 26.86 -13.47 3.51
C GLU A 121 26.06 -12.41 2.73
N GLY A 122 25.60 -11.34 3.39
CA GLY A 122 24.78 -10.29 2.81
C GLY A 122 23.34 -10.30 3.34
N TRP A 123 22.43 -9.67 2.60
CA TRP A 123 21.03 -9.56 3.00
C TRP A 123 20.26 -10.86 2.78
N VAL A 124 19.48 -11.26 3.79
CA VAL A 124 18.58 -12.42 3.75
C VAL A 124 17.18 -11.95 4.11
N CYS A 125 16.19 -12.28 3.29
CA CYS A 125 14.78 -12.14 3.67
C CYS A 125 14.42 -13.30 4.60
N VAL A 126 14.17 -12.95 5.86
CA VAL A 126 13.90 -13.88 6.95
C VAL A 126 12.46 -14.35 6.90
N TYR A 127 11.52 -13.42 6.71
CA TYR A 127 10.08 -13.67 6.71
C TYR A 127 9.40 -12.90 5.58
N ASP A 128 8.36 -13.49 5.01
CA ASP A 128 7.42 -12.89 4.08
C ASP A 128 6.03 -13.50 4.37
N GLY A 129 5.00 -12.65 4.48
CA GLY A 129 3.63 -13.12 4.72
C GLY A 129 2.67 -12.07 5.26
N GLN A 130 1.42 -12.49 5.48
CA GLN A 130 0.34 -11.65 6.01
C GLN A 130 0.10 -11.84 7.52
N SER A 131 0.88 -12.71 8.18
CA SER A 131 0.77 -13.00 9.61
C SER A 131 1.99 -12.49 10.37
N GLN A 132 2.02 -12.74 11.68
CA GLN A 132 3.24 -12.63 12.46
C GLN A 132 4.23 -13.74 12.06
N PRO A 133 5.56 -13.46 12.08
CA PRO A 133 6.58 -14.49 11.97
C PRO A 133 6.60 -15.39 13.21
N THR A 134 7.14 -16.60 13.11
CA THR A 134 7.41 -17.41 14.31
C THR A 134 8.60 -16.85 15.08
N CYS A 135 8.59 -17.00 16.41
CA CYS A 135 9.68 -16.55 17.26
C CYS A 135 11.00 -17.25 16.91
N GLU A 136 10.95 -18.55 16.59
CA GLU A 136 12.10 -19.34 16.16
C GLU A 136 12.73 -18.81 14.86
N GLN A 137 11.91 -18.38 13.89
CA GLN A 137 12.38 -17.90 12.60
C GLN A 137 13.16 -16.59 12.72
N ILE A 138 12.78 -15.72 13.65
CA ILE A 138 13.40 -14.39 13.82
C ILE A 138 14.48 -14.35 14.90
N ALA A 139 14.50 -15.31 15.84
CA ALA A 139 15.44 -15.33 16.96
C ALA A 139 16.92 -15.28 16.54
N PRO A 140 17.38 -15.98 15.49
CA PRO A 140 18.79 -15.93 15.06
C PRO A 140 19.24 -14.55 14.56
N TYR A 141 18.29 -13.71 14.15
CA TYR A 141 18.57 -12.45 13.47
C TYR A 141 18.46 -11.23 14.39
N ASN A 142 18.08 -11.41 15.66
CA ASN A 142 18.03 -10.34 16.66
C ASN A 142 17.27 -9.09 16.22
N PHE A 143 16.09 -9.27 15.58
CA PHE A 143 15.27 -8.13 15.18
C PHE A 143 14.89 -7.25 16.39
N PRO A 144 15.07 -5.93 16.31
CA PRO A 144 14.62 -4.99 17.33
C PRO A 144 13.11 -5.11 17.63
N LYS A 145 12.72 -4.90 18.89
CA LYS A 145 11.31 -4.99 19.32
C LYS A 145 10.42 -3.94 18.67
N ASP A 146 10.98 -2.77 18.34
CA ASP A 146 10.29 -1.70 17.61
C ASP A 146 10.07 -2.04 16.12
N MET A 147 10.69 -3.10 15.60
CA MET A 147 10.47 -3.61 14.25
C MET A 147 9.61 -4.88 14.24
N VAL A 148 9.75 -5.71 15.26
CA VAL A 148 8.97 -6.95 15.45
C VAL A 148 8.61 -7.04 16.93
N PRO A 149 7.49 -6.43 17.36
CA PRO A 149 7.08 -6.41 18.77
C PRO A 149 6.51 -7.75 19.24
N GLU A 150 5.97 -8.52 18.29
CA GLU A 150 5.25 -9.77 18.56
C GLU A 150 5.71 -10.87 17.59
N CYS A 151 5.58 -12.12 18.01
CA CYS A 151 5.81 -13.30 17.18
C CYS A 151 4.91 -14.46 17.58
N LEU A 152 4.82 -15.50 16.74
CA LEU A 152 4.11 -16.73 17.06
C LEU A 152 5.01 -17.69 17.82
N ASP A 153 4.55 -18.17 18.98
CA ASP A 153 5.21 -19.22 19.75
C ASP A 153 5.04 -20.60 19.09
N GLU A 154 5.59 -21.64 19.73
CA GLU A 154 5.50 -23.04 19.24
C GLU A 154 4.06 -23.56 19.14
N ASN A 155 3.11 -22.93 19.84
CA ASN A 155 1.69 -23.27 19.82
C ASN A 155 0.89 -22.42 18.82
N GLY A 156 1.55 -21.52 18.08
CA GLY A 156 0.91 -20.58 17.18
C GLY A 156 0.18 -19.43 17.88
N GLN A 157 0.48 -19.18 19.17
CA GLN A 157 -0.05 -18.06 19.92
C GLN A 157 0.83 -16.83 19.72
N VAL A 158 0.20 -15.67 19.58
CA VAL A 158 0.91 -14.39 19.51
C VAL A 158 1.44 -14.06 20.91
N VAL A 159 2.75 -13.85 21.00
CA VAL A 159 3.44 -13.44 22.24
C VAL A 159 4.24 -12.16 21.99
N GLU A 160 4.31 -11.31 22.99
CA GLU A 160 5.15 -10.12 23.00
C GLU A 160 6.63 -10.50 23.21
N ARG A 161 7.54 -9.75 22.58
CA ARG A 161 8.99 -9.97 22.66
C ARG A 161 9.67 -9.08 23.68
#